data_AF-A0A330HQW5-F1
#
_entry.id   AF-A0A330HQW5-F1
#
_cell.length_a   1.000
_cell.length_b   1.000
_cell.length_c   1.000
_cell.angle_alpha   90.00
_cell.angle_beta   90.00
_cell.angle_gamma   90.00
#
_symmetry.space_group_name_H-M   'P 1'
#
loop_
_entity.id
_entity.type
_entity.pdbx_description
1 polymer ?
#
loop_
_entity_poly.entity_id
_entity_poly.type
_entity_poly.pdbx_seq_one_letter_code
_entity_poly.pdbx_strand_id
1 'polypeptide(L)'
;MAARLREAGVDVELRPLFDEQQKDALDTSDAAGRIIDFVMIAGSLSCPIPVNLLIRAVTERVPAANISLIGDMFGSLDLFRWRWADTEQSELLVSPRLALEAELICRRRLGDPQREAERLVELIGAVRNGWVDAEHERRFLFNLLQQIGADGPRGSRYKLSYVDIGRALTELRQRFGVVHPSLMLQESAFRRMAVREDVVDQVSRLSLLEEARDAIQTALDGMANGTISGTRRTRQNLLVERASLYGFLANDRARRNSAPTEIWSSYQAARTAIRQAASATDTYFPLDIGLWTPADLLRLAPLAASQRAELMADIYSTLDLVDQVICLLARSRNLIHARLLLHNNSMTKSYLRARMRSLSVLALQLDSI
;
A
#
# COMPACT_ATOMS: atom_id res chain seq x y z
N MET A 1 -0.79 -35.03 23.94
CA MET A 1 0.63 -34.91 23.52
C MET A 1 1.56 -34.82 24.73
N ALA A 2 1.27 -33.95 25.72
CA ALA A 2 2.05 -33.84 26.96
C ALA A 2 2.16 -35.15 27.79
N ALA A 3 1.13 -36.00 27.79
CA ALA A 3 1.16 -37.28 28.52
C ALA A 3 2.16 -38.29 27.94
N ARG A 4 2.31 -38.33 26.61
CA ARG A 4 3.26 -39.24 25.94
C ARG A 4 4.73 -38.83 26.06
N LEU A 5 4.99 -37.55 26.40
CA LEU A 5 6.34 -37.02 26.58
C LEU A 5 6.89 -37.34 27.98
N ARG A 6 6.03 -37.45 29.01
CA ARG A 6 6.43 -37.91 30.35
C ARG A 6 6.77 -39.40 30.39
N GLU A 7 6.08 -40.23 29.61
CA GLU A 7 6.44 -41.66 29.47
C GLU A 7 7.81 -41.87 28.83
N ALA A 8 8.34 -40.87 28.09
CA ALA A 8 9.66 -40.92 27.47
C ALA A 8 10.80 -40.41 28.38
N GLY A 9 10.53 -40.13 29.66
CA GLY A 9 11.56 -39.67 30.62
C GLY A 9 12.05 -38.23 30.38
N VAL A 10 11.34 -37.44 29.57
CA VAL A 10 11.64 -36.02 29.38
C VAL A 10 10.82 -35.23 30.39
N ASP A 11 11.48 -34.77 31.45
CA ASP A 11 10.89 -33.82 32.40
C ASP A 11 10.73 -32.47 31.70
N VAL A 12 9.55 -32.23 31.12
CA VAL A 12 9.19 -30.92 30.60
C VAL A 12 8.69 -30.09 31.77
N GLU A 13 9.62 -29.56 32.57
CA GLU A 13 9.36 -28.34 33.32
C GLU A 13 9.09 -27.25 32.28
N LEU A 14 7.82 -26.95 32.03
CA LEU A 14 7.42 -25.73 31.35
C LEU A 14 7.74 -24.56 32.29
N ARG A 15 9.01 -24.18 32.37
CA ARG A 15 9.38 -22.89 32.97
C ARG A 15 8.70 -21.81 32.12
N PRO A 16 7.82 -20.97 32.69
CA PRO A 16 7.44 -19.75 32.02
C PRO A 16 8.72 -18.96 31.78
N LEU A 17 8.99 -18.61 30.52
CA LEU A 17 10.24 -17.92 30.15
C LEU A 17 10.35 -16.51 30.75
N PHE A 18 9.32 -16.06 31.50
CA PHE A 18 9.18 -14.74 32.09
C PHE A 18 8.39 -14.89 33.39
N ASP A 19 9.08 -14.99 34.53
CA ASP A 19 8.46 -14.85 35.86
C ASP A 19 8.64 -13.43 36.40
N GLU A 20 7.63 -13.02 37.14
CA GLU A 20 7.25 -11.68 37.59
C GLU A 20 8.20 -11.08 38.64
N GLN A 21 9.23 -10.31 38.23
CA GLN A 21 9.91 -9.37 39.12
C GLN A 21 9.58 -7.92 38.74
N GLN A 22 8.51 -7.45 39.38
CA GLN A 22 7.82 -6.18 39.22
C GLN A 22 8.51 -5.02 39.96
N LYS A 23 8.92 -3.97 39.22
CA LYS A 23 8.37 -2.59 39.24
C LYS A 23 9.33 -1.54 38.68
N ASP A 24 10.65 -1.74 38.75
CA ASP A 24 11.63 -0.95 37.98
C ASP A 24 11.91 -1.55 36.59
N ALA A 25 11.54 -2.82 36.39
CA ALA A 25 11.68 -3.57 35.14
C ALA A 25 10.59 -3.28 34.09
N LEU A 26 9.56 -2.47 34.40
CA LEU A 26 8.46 -2.23 33.46
C LEU A 26 8.90 -1.45 32.22
N ASP A 27 9.73 -0.41 32.39
CA ASP A 27 10.24 0.37 31.26
C ASP A 27 11.29 -0.41 30.44
N THR A 28 12.10 -1.22 31.12
CA THR A 28 13.15 -2.04 30.50
C THR A 28 12.58 -3.28 29.77
N SER A 29 11.52 -3.89 30.32
CA SER A 29 10.78 -5.00 29.70
C SER A 29 9.97 -4.55 28.48
N ASP A 30 9.50 -3.29 28.46
CA ASP A 30 8.77 -2.76 27.31
C ASP A 30 9.70 -2.51 26.11
N ALA A 31 10.88 -1.91 26.33
CA ALA A 31 11.86 -1.70 25.26
C ALA A 31 12.31 -3.03 24.61
N ALA A 32 12.60 -4.04 25.43
CA ALA A 32 12.95 -5.38 24.98
C ALA A 32 11.82 -6.05 24.19
N GLY A 33 10.60 -5.99 24.73
CA GLY A 33 9.40 -6.49 24.07
C GLY A 33 9.17 -5.84 22.72
N ARG A 34 9.34 -4.52 22.62
CA ARG A 34 9.19 -3.74 21.38
C ARG A 34 10.24 -4.09 20.33
N ILE A 35 11.49 -4.30 20.72
CA ILE A 35 12.56 -4.76 19.81
C ILE A 35 12.17 -6.10 19.19
N ILE A 36 11.75 -7.06 20.03
CA ILE A 36 11.29 -8.37 19.57
C ILE A 36 10.11 -8.18 18.61
N ASP A 37 9.10 -7.40 18.99
CA ASP A 37 7.92 -7.18 18.16
C ASP A 37 8.30 -6.59 16.79
N PHE A 38 9.13 -5.54 16.74
CA PHE A 38 9.55 -4.92 15.48
C PHE A 38 10.29 -5.90 14.57
N VAL A 39 11.34 -6.56 15.09
CA VAL A 39 12.16 -7.47 14.31
C VAL A 39 11.35 -8.67 13.82
N MET A 40 10.47 -9.21 14.66
CA MET A 40 9.63 -10.34 14.29
C MET A 40 8.58 -9.96 13.24
N ILE A 41 7.90 -8.82 13.37
CA ILE A 41 6.86 -8.44 12.40
C ILE A 41 7.49 -8.15 11.03
N ALA A 42 8.51 -7.29 10.98
CA ALA A 42 9.19 -6.98 9.71
C ALA A 42 9.84 -8.25 9.12
N GLY A 43 10.43 -9.08 9.97
CA GLY A 43 11.01 -10.38 9.59
C GLY A 43 10.00 -11.38 9.04
N SER A 44 8.76 -11.40 9.55
CA SER A 44 7.67 -12.23 9.02
C SER A 44 7.23 -11.82 7.59
N LEU A 45 7.56 -10.57 7.21
CA LEU A 45 7.41 -10.00 5.88
C LEU A 45 8.71 -10.04 5.09
N SER A 46 9.73 -10.77 5.56
CA SER A 46 11.06 -10.86 4.93
C SER A 46 11.75 -9.50 4.73
N CYS A 47 11.43 -8.52 5.58
CA CYS A 47 11.98 -7.18 5.56
C CYS A 47 13.02 -7.03 6.70
N PRO A 48 14.33 -7.10 6.40
CA PRO A 48 15.37 -6.84 7.42
C PRO A 48 15.34 -5.35 7.81
N ILE A 49 15.52 -5.03 9.08
CA ILE A 49 15.42 -3.66 9.59
C ILE A 49 16.84 -3.07 9.71
N PRO A 50 17.09 -1.83 9.23
CA PRO A 50 18.28 -1.07 9.59
C PRO A 50 18.37 -0.87 11.11
N VAL A 51 19.53 -1.15 11.70
CA VAL A 51 19.70 -1.14 13.15
C VAL A 51 19.50 0.26 13.72
N ASN A 52 19.96 1.28 12.99
CA ASN A 52 19.77 2.67 13.39
C ASN A 52 18.28 3.06 13.42
N LEU A 53 17.49 2.56 12.46
CA LEU A 53 16.03 2.72 12.47
C LEU A 53 15.39 2.02 13.66
N LEU A 54 15.80 0.78 13.95
CA LEU A 54 15.25 -0.01 15.05
C LEU A 54 15.50 0.66 16.41
N ILE A 55 16.76 1.07 16.67
CA ILE A 55 17.12 1.78 17.90
C ILE A 55 16.26 3.04 18.03
N ARG A 56 16.14 3.82 16.96
CA ARG A 56 15.35 5.06 16.97
C ARG A 56 13.86 4.82 17.24
N ALA A 57 13.26 3.80 16.63
CA ALA A 57 11.86 3.44 16.85
C ALA A 57 11.56 3.05 18.32
N VAL A 58 12.56 2.52 19.02
CA VAL A 58 12.45 2.16 20.44
C VAL A 58 12.70 3.39 21.32
N THR A 59 13.77 4.15 21.07
CA THR A 59 14.17 5.30 21.89
C THR A 59 13.19 6.47 21.79
N GLU A 60 12.49 6.66 20.67
CA GLU A 60 11.46 7.72 20.51
C GLU A 60 10.29 7.54 21.49
N ARG A 61 10.02 6.30 21.94
CA ARG A 61 8.96 5.98 22.92
C ARG A 61 9.50 5.76 24.32
N VAL A 62 10.73 5.27 24.43
CA VAL A 62 11.41 4.98 25.71
C VAL A 62 12.74 5.74 25.73
N PRO A 63 12.76 7.03 26.15
CA PRO A 63 13.95 7.88 26.10
C PRO A 63 15.12 7.37 26.96
N ALA A 64 14.83 6.51 27.94
CA ALA A 64 15.80 5.87 28.83
C ALA A 64 16.18 4.43 28.40
N ALA A 65 15.89 4.05 27.15
CA ALA A 65 16.28 2.73 26.64
C ALA A 65 17.82 2.60 26.69
N ASN A 66 18.30 1.73 27.57
CA ASN A 66 19.72 1.53 27.76
C ASN A 66 20.30 0.78 26.55
N ILE A 67 21.18 1.43 25.79
CA ILE A 67 21.81 0.85 24.60
C ILE A 67 22.56 -0.45 24.94
N SER A 68 23.08 -0.58 26.17
CA SER A 68 23.72 -1.82 26.61
C SER A 68 22.75 -3.00 26.65
N LEU A 69 21.49 -2.77 27.06
CA LEU A 69 20.44 -3.80 27.06
C LEU A 69 20.16 -4.28 25.64
N ILE A 70 20.16 -3.38 24.66
CA ILE A 70 19.96 -3.73 23.25
C ILE A 70 21.09 -4.68 22.80
N GLY A 71 22.34 -4.35 23.12
CA GLY A 71 23.49 -5.23 22.87
C GLY A 71 23.38 -6.59 23.57
N ASP A 72 23.04 -6.59 24.86
CA ASP A 72 22.92 -7.81 25.68
C ASP A 72 21.78 -8.72 25.20
N MET A 73 20.65 -8.15 24.77
CA MET A 73 19.54 -8.90 24.18
C MET A 73 19.94 -9.59 22.89
N PHE A 74 20.68 -8.90 22.03
CA PHE A 74 21.13 -9.48 20.77
C PHE A 74 22.23 -10.53 20.96
N GLY A 75 22.97 -10.49 22.07
CA GLY A 75 23.97 -11.50 22.44
C GLY A 75 23.38 -12.72 23.17
N SER A 76 22.34 -12.52 23.97
CA SER A 76 21.76 -13.57 24.83
C SER A 76 20.62 -14.37 24.17
N LEU A 77 19.93 -13.80 23.17
CA LEU A 77 18.83 -14.44 22.47
C LEU A 77 19.26 -14.92 21.08
N ASP A 78 19.27 -16.23 20.84
CA ASP A 78 19.50 -16.83 19.49
C ASP A 78 18.27 -16.68 18.55
N LEU A 79 17.58 -15.55 18.67
CA LEU A 79 16.43 -15.17 17.84
C LEU A 79 16.82 -14.28 16.66
N PHE A 80 17.97 -13.61 16.75
CA PHE A 80 18.36 -12.56 15.83
C PHE A 80 19.57 -12.93 14.97
N ARG A 81 19.59 -12.42 13.74
CA ARG A 81 20.70 -12.53 12.78
C ARG A 81 21.02 -11.16 12.21
N TRP A 82 22.32 -10.87 12.21
CA TRP A 82 22.90 -9.64 11.70
C TRP A 82 23.46 -9.89 10.30
N ARG A 83 23.27 -8.94 9.41
CA ARG A 83 23.90 -8.93 8.10
C ARG A 83 24.19 -7.50 7.66
N TRP A 84 25.27 -7.32 6.94
CA TRP A 84 25.53 -6.06 6.25
C TRP A 84 24.58 -5.89 5.08
N ALA A 85 24.12 -4.66 4.85
CA ALA A 85 23.22 -4.33 3.75
C ALA A 85 23.86 -4.52 2.37
N ASP A 86 25.18 -4.33 2.30
CA ASP A 86 26.00 -4.45 1.09
C ASP A 86 27.41 -4.97 1.42
N THR A 87 28.21 -5.16 0.36
CA THR A 87 29.62 -5.54 0.46
C THR A 87 30.50 -4.45 1.04
N GLU A 88 30.05 -3.20 1.01
CA GLU A 88 30.77 -2.03 1.52
C GLU A 88 30.57 -1.84 3.04
N GLN A 89 29.73 -2.68 3.66
CA GLN A 89 29.43 -2.64 5.10
C GLN A 89 28.87 -1.28 5.53
N SER A 90 28.06 -0.66 4.67
CA SER A 90 27.52 0.69 4.89
C SER A 90 26.50 0.75 6.02
N GLU A 91 25.62 -0.25 6.13
CA GLU A 91 24.57 -0.31 7.14
C GLU A 91 24.40 -1.74 7.67
N LEU A 92 24.19 -1.84 8.98
CA LEU A 92 23.94 -3.09 9.66
C LEU A 92 22.42 -3.37 9.71
N LEU A 93 22.01 -4.54 9.25
CA LEU A 93 20.62 -4.97 9.26
C LEU A 93 20.40 -6.08 10.26
N VAL A 94 19.24 -6.05 10.90
CA VAL A 94 18.77 -7.10 11.81
C VAL A 94 17.52 -7.79 11.28
N SER A 95 17.47 -9.09 11.47
CA SER A 95 16.37 -9.96 11.04
C SER A 95 16.20 -11.12 12.02
N PRO A 96 15.04 -11.78 12.06
CA PRO A 96 14.90 -13.02 12.79
C PRO A 96 15.77 -14.12 12.18
N ARG A 97 16.10 -15.14 12.96
CA ARG A 97 16.80 -16.32 12.47
C ARG A 97 16.05 -17.02 11.34
N LEU A 98 14.73 -17.18 11.47
CA LEU A 98 13.86 -17.76 10.47
C LEU A 98 12.56 -16.95 10.34
N ALA A 99 12.08 -16.76 9.11
CA ALA A 99 10.80 -16.07 8.87
C ALA A 99 9.60 -16.80 9.51
N LEU A 100 9.63 -18.15 9.52
CA LEU A 100 8.59 -18.97 10.15
C LEU A 100 8.55 -18.77 11.67
N GLU A 101 9.72 -18.66 12.31
CA GLU A 101 9.83 -18.39 13.74
C GLU A 101 9.26 -17.01 14.07
N ALA A 102 9.61 -16.00 13.28
CA ALA A 102 9.02 -14.67 13.38
C ALA A 102 7.50 -14.69 13.28
N GLU A 103 6.94 -15.44 12.33
CA GLU A 103 5.49 -15.59 12.20
C GLU A 103 4.84 -16.25 13.42
N LEU A 104 5.45 -17.31 13.97
CA LEU A 104 4.95 -17.99 15.17
C LEU A 104 5.01 -17.08 16.41
N ILE A 105 6.10 -16.33 16.56
CA ILE A 105 6.27 -15.38 17.67
C ILE A 105 5.27 -14.22 17.55
N CYS A 106 5.09 -13.66 16.35
CA CYS A 106 4.09 -12.59 16.12
C CYS A 106 2.69 -13.07 16.46
N ARG A 107 2.29 -14.25 15.99
CA ARG A 107 0.98 -14.83 16.29
C ARG A 107 0.79 -15.08 17.79
N ARG A 108 1.84 -15.45 18.52
CA ARG A 108 1.75 -15.70 19.97
C ARG A 108 1.73 -14.41 20.79
N ARG A 109 2.54 -13.41 20.43
CA ARG A 109 2.70 -12.16 21.21
C ARG A 109 1.66 -11.11 20.86
N LEU A 110 1.44 -10.89 19.56
CA LEU A 110 0.57 -9.82 19.08
C LEU A 110 -0.84 -10.34 18.83
N GLY A 111 -0.95 -11.56 18.27
CA GLY A 111 -2.20 -12.30 18.08
C GLY A 111 -3.15 -11.74 17.03
N ASP A 112 -3.10 -10.43 16.78
CA ASP A 112 -4.05 -9.68 15.95
C ASP A 112 -3.32 -8.91 14.83
N PRO A 113 -3.75 -9.05 13.56
CA PRO A 113 -3.29 -8.20 12.46
C PRO A 113 -3.30 -6.69 12.74
N GLN A 114 -4.24 -6.20 13.55
CA GLN A 114 -4.30 -4.77 13.88
C GLN A 114 -3.12 -4.34 14.76
N ARG A 115 -2.77 -5.12 15.79
CA ARG A 115 -1.59 -4.87 16.62
C ARG A 115 -0.28 -5.04 15.86
N GLU A 116 -0.22 -6.00 14.93
CA GLU A 116 0.89 -6.11 13.99
C GLU A 116 1.05 -4.81 13.19
N ALA A 117 -0.06 -4.28 12.66
CA ALA A 117 -0.05 -3.04 11.88
C ALA A 117 0.31 -1.80 12.71
N GLU A 118 -0.12 -1.70 13.96
CA GLU A 118 0.27 -0.62 14.87
C GLU A 118 1.79 -0.54 15.04
N ARG A 119 2.45 -1.68 15.24
CA ARG A 119 3.91 -1.76 15.31
C ARG A 119 4.58 -1.42 13.98
N LEU A 120 3.99 -1.81 12.86
CA LEU A 120 4.48 -1.42 11.53
C LEU A 120 4.37 0.09 11.31
N VAL A 121 3.26 0.71 11.72
CA VAL A 121 3.04 2.16 11.67
C VAL A 121 4.06 2.89 12.53
N GLU A 122 4.35 2.40 13.74
CA GLU A 122 5.40 2.96 14.60
C GLU A 122 6.78 2.89 13.91
N LEU A 123 7.11 1.76 13.28
CA LEU A 123 8.38 1.59 12.57
C LEU A 123 8.49 2.49 11.33
N ILE A 124 7.39 2.66 10.59
CA ILE A 124 7.30 3.61 9.47
C ILE A 124 7.54 5.03 10.00
N GLY A 125 6.82 5.45 11.06
CA GLY A 125 6.93 6.78 11.65
C GLY A 125 8.31 7.14 12.19
N ALA A 126 9.16 6.14 12.46
CA ALA A 126 10.53 6.33 12.90
C ALA A 126 11.53 6.66 11.78
N VAL A 127 11.18 6.53 10.49
CA VAL A 127 12.10 6.79 9.35
C VAL A 127 12.52 8.27 9.25
N ARG A 128 13.77 8.56 8.83
CA ARG A 128 14.30 9.93 8.71
C ARG A 128 15.10 10.14 7.41
N ASN A 129 15.04 11.34 6.82
CA ASN A 129 15.70 11.65 5.53
C ASN A 129 17.11 12.27 5.64
N GLY A 130 17.54 12.68 6.85
CA GLY A 130 18.72 13.55 7.06
C GLY A 130 19.99 12.88 7.57
N TRP A 131 20.05 11.54 7.58
CA TRP A 131 21.17 10.79 8.14
C TRP A 131 21.95 10.07 7.04
N VAL A 132 23.18 9.64 7.36
CA VAL A 132 24.07 8.87 6.47
C VAL A 132 23.33 7.66 5.86
N ASP A 133 22.37 7.09 6.58
CA ASP A 133 21.68 5.84 6.21
C ASP A 133 20.30 6.05 5.55
N ALA A 134 19.97 7.28 5.14
CA ALA A 134 18.66 7.63 4.59
C ALA A 134 18.25 6.78 3.39
N GLU A 135 19.20 6.29 2.59
CA GLU A 135 18.92 5.38 1.48
C GLU A 135 18.52 3.96 1.95
N HIS A 136 19.19 3.42 2.97
CA HIS A 136 18.87 2.09 3.51
C HIS A 136 17.50 2.08 4.19
N GLU A 137 17.17 3.13 4.95
CA GLU A 137 15.85 3.29 5.55
C GLU A 137 14.75 3.46 4.51
N ARG A 138 15.01 4.23 3.45
CA ARG A 138 14.07 4.40 2.34
C ARG A 138 13.85 3.09 1.58
N ARG A 139 14.91 2.33 1.31
CA ARG A 139 14.82 0.99 0.69
C ARG A 139 14.05 0.02 1.59
N PHE A 140 14.32 0.02 2.89
CA PHE A 140 13.54 -0.73 3.87
C PHE A 140 12.06 -0.37 3.79
N LEU A 141 11.74 0.93 3.81
CA LEU A 141 10.36 1.41 3.73
C LEU A 141 9.67 0.97 2.44
N PHE A 142 10.33 1.07 1.28
CA PHE A 142 9.75 0.57 0.01
C PHE A 142 9.45 -0.92 0.05
N ASN A 143 10.41 -1.72 0.52
CA ASN A 143 10.22 -3.16 0.65
C ASN A 143 9.04 -3.46 1.58
N LEU A 144 9.00 -2.81 2.75
CA LEU A 144 7.95 -2.99 3.74
C LEU A 144 6.56 -2.66 3.18
N LEU A 145 6.40 -1.50 2.55
CA LEU A 145 5.12 -1.07 1.97
C LEU A 145 4.65 -2.03 0.87
N GLN A 146 5.56 -2.56 0.04
CA GLN A 146 5.24 -3.57 -0.95
C GLN A 146 4.71 -4.88 -0.33
N GLN A 147 5.27 -5.30 0.81
CA GLN A 147 4.84 -6.53 1.49
C GLN A 147 3.49 -6.37 2.22
N ILE A 148 3.17 -5.15 2.69
CA ILE A 148 1.92 -4.85 3.43
C ILE A 148 0.75 -4.55 2.48
N GLY A 149 1.05 -4.09 1.25
CA GLY A 149 0.04 -3.77 0.24
C GLY A 149 -0.82 -4.97 -0.16
N ALA A 150 -1.93 -4.71 -0.88
CA ALA A 150 -2.88 -5.75 -1.30
C ALA A 150 -2.25 -6.79 -2.23
N ASP A 151 -1.23 -6.39 -2.99
CA ASP A 151 -0.45 -7.28 -3.87
C ASP A 151 0.69 -8.00 -3.13
N GLY A 152 0.85 -7.75 -1.83
CA GLY A 152 1.84 -8.40 -0.98
C GLY A 152 1.48 -9.85 -0.64
N PRO A 153 2.42 -10.62 -0.06
CA PRO A 153 2.23 -12.04 0.24
C PRO A 153 1.11 -12.32 1.26
N ARG A 154 0.72 -11.31 2.05
CA ARG A 154 -0.35 -11.40 3.05
C ARG A 154 -1.70 -10.88 2.56
N GLY A 155 -1.80 -10.45 1.29
CA GLY A 155 -3.03 -9.95 0.69
C GLY A 155 -3.66 -8.82 1.51
N SER A 156 -4.96 -8.95 1.81
CA SER A 156 -5.73 -7.95 2.55
C SER A 156 -5.67 -8.07 4.08
N ARG A 157 -4.67 -8.78 4.64
CA ARG A 157 -4.50 -8.95 6.11
C ARG A 157 -4.49 -7.61 6.86
N TYR A 158 -3.85 -6.58 6.29
CA TYR A 158 -3.69 -5.26 6.91
C TYR A 158 -4.70 -4.22 6.42
N LYS A 159 -5.80 -4.65 5.78
CA LYS A 159 -6.75 -3.71 5.15
C LYS A 159 -7.36 -2.69 6.11
N LEU A 160 -7.54 -3.06 7.37
CA LEU A 160 -8.09 -2.17 8.40
C LEU A 160 -7.14 -1.02 8.76
N SER A 161 -5.84 -1.21 8.52
CA SER A 161 -4.79 -0.25 8.91
C SER A 161 -4.23 0.54 7.72
N TYR A 162 -4.78 0.38 6.51
CA TYR A 162 -4.33 1.12 5.33
C TYR A 162 -4.47 2.64 5.50
N VAL A 163 -5.48 3.10 6.25
CA VAL A 163 -5.63 4.53 6.58
C VAL A 163 -4.47 5.01 7.45
N ASP A 164 -4.14 4.26 8.51
CA ASP A 164 -3.09 4.62 9.45
C ASP A 164 -1.70 4.58 8.78
N ILE A 165 -1.47 3.61 7.91
CA ILE A 165 -0.25 3.54 7.09
C ILE A 165 -0.15 4.77 6.17
N GLY A 166 -1.23 5.14 5.48
CA GLY A 166 -1.26 6.35 4.64
C GLY A 166 -0.97 7.62 5.44
N ARG A 167 -1.54 7.75 6.64
CA ARG A 167 -1.30 8.90 7.54
C ARG A 167 0.15 8.94 8.05
N ALA A 168 0.73 7.80 8.41
CA ALA A 168 2.13 7.72 8.80
C ALA A 168 3.07 8.20 7.68
N LEU A 169 2.77 7.87 6.42
CA LEU A 169 3.52 8.37 5.27
C LEU A 169 3.35 9.88 5.07
N THR A 170 2.14 10.42 5.30
CA THR A 170 1.92 11.88 5.32
C THR A 170 2.76 12.56 6.39
N GLU A 171 2.78 12.02 7.61
CA GLU A 171 3.59 12.56 8.71
C GLU A 171 5.09 12.53 8.38
N LEU A 172 5.59 11.42 7.81
CA LEU A 172 6.98 11.32 7.33
C LEU A 172 7.33 12.42 6.34
N ARG A 173 6.43 12.69 5.39
CA ARG A 173 6.62 13.73 4.38
C ARG A 173 6.58 15.13 4.97
N GLN A 174 5.57 15.43 5.78
CA GLN A 174 5.31 16.79 6.28
C GLN A 174 6.22 17.18 7.43
N ARG A 175 6.46 16.27 8.39
CA ARG A 175 7.21 16.55 9.61
C ARG A 175 8.70 16.25 9.48
N PHE A 176 9.05 15.17 8.78
CA PHE A 176 10.43 14.68 8.71
C PHE A 176 11.09 14.91 7.34
N GLY A 177 10.39 15.59 6.41
CA GLY A 177 10.92 15.95 5.11
C GLY A 177 11.28 14.76 4.22
N VAL A 178 10.69 13.58 4.46
CA VAL A 178 10.89 12.39 3.62
C VAL A 178 10.05 12.54 2.35
N VAL A 179 10.49 13.45 1.47
CA VAL A 179 9.80 13.79 0.22
C VAL A 179 10.35 12.92 -0.91
N HIS A 180 9.61 11.89 -1.30
CA HIS A 180 9.98 11.04 -2.43
C HIS A 180 8.75 10.67 -3.26
N PRO A 181 8.75 10.88 -4.59
CA PRO A 181 7.54 10.70 -5.42
C PRO A 181 6.97 9.28 -5.36
N SER A 182 7.83 8.25 -5.34
CA SER A 182 7.36 6.87 -5.20
C SER A 182 6.72 6.57 -3.83
N LEU A 183 7.11 7.25 -2.75
CA LEU A 183 6.46 7.09 -1.44
C LEU A 183 5.10 7.80 -1.43
N MET A 184 5.01 8.98 -2.05
CA MET A 184 3.75 9.71 -2.22
C MET A 184 2.75 8.93 -3.09
N LEU A 185 3.26 8.17 -4.07
CA LEU A 185 2.45 7.23 -4.84
C LEU A 185 1.90 6.09 -3.94
N GLN A 186 2.72 5.52 -3.06
CA GLN A 186 2.27 4.50 -2.10
C GLN A 186 1.28 5.07 -1.08
N GLU A 187 1.53 6.28 -0.56
CA GLU A 187 0.63 7.04 0.33
C GLU A 187 -0.78 7.14 -0.29
N SER A 188 -0.87 7.54 -1.56
CA SER A 188 -2.14 7.56 -2.30
C SER A 188 -2.76 6.17 -2.48
N ALA A 189 -1.94 5.18 -2.85
CA ALA A 189 -2.41 3.82 -3.12
C ALA A 189 -3.06 3.18 -1.89
N PHE A 190 -2.47 3.34 -0.69
CA PHE A 190 -3.04 2.83 0.56
C PHE A 190 -4.39 3.47 0.89
N ARG A 191 -4.52 4.80 0.73
CA ARG A 191 -5.81 5.49 0.91
C ARG A 191 -6.88 4.96 -0.06
N ARG A 192 -6.53 4.83 -1.35
CA ARG A 192 -7.43 4.27 -2.35
C ARG A 192 -7.80 2.82 -2.07
N MET A 193 -6.88 2.03 -1.53
CA MET A 193 -7.15 0.64 -1.12
C MET A 193 -8.11 0.59 0.08
N ALA A 194 -7.95 1.44 1.08
CA ALA A 194 -8.90 1.55 2.20
C ALA A 194 -10.33 1.87 1.71
N VAL A 195 -10.42 2.79 0.74
CA VAL A 195 -11.66 3.16 0.05
C VAL A 195 -12.23 1.99 -0.76
N ARG A 196 -11.40 1.16 -1.39
CA ARG A 196 -11.85 -0.01 -2.16
C ARG A 196 -12.38 -1.12 -1.26
N GLU A 197 -11.75 -1.34 -0.12
CA GLU A 197 -12.10 -2.40 0.84
C GLU A 197 -13.32 -2.04 1.71
N ASP A 198 -13.92 -0.85 1.50
CA ASP A 198 -15.08 -0.32 2.23
C ASP A 198 -14.91 -0.33 3.75
N VAL A 199 -13.67 -0.09 4.19
CA VAL A 199 -13.26 -0.07 5.60
C VAL A 199 -13.67 1.24 6.28
N VAL A 200 -14.09 2.23 5.49
CA VAL A 200 -14.22 3.62 5.91
C VAL A 200 -15.64 4.09 5.65
N ASP A 201 -16.21 4.85 6.60
CA ASP A 201 -17.51 5.46 6.46
C ASP A 201 -17.55 6.46 5.29
N GLN A 202 -18.75 6.77 4.81
CA GLN A 202 -18.90 7.62 3.63
C GLN A 202 -18.32 9.02 3.85
N VAL A 203 -18.44 9.64 5.03
CA VAL A 203 -17.93 11.01 5.22
C VAL A 203 -16.40 11.02 5.13
N SER A 204 -15.73 10.09 5.80
CA SER A 204 -14.27 9.97 5.74
C SER A 204 -13.74 9.51 4.38
N ARG A 205 -14.56 8.82 3.56
CA ARG A 205 -14.18 8.36 2.22
C ARG A 205 -13.77 9.50 1.28
N LEU A 206 -14.52 10.61 1.27
CA LEU A 206 -14.17 11.77 0.43
C LEU A 206 -12.90 12.44 0.93
N SER A 207 -12.77 12.63 2.24
CA SER A 207 -11.56 13.19 2.86
C SER A 207 -10.33 12.38 2.46
N LEU A 208 -10.39 11.05 2.53
CA LEU A 208 -9.27 10.20 2.14
C LEU A 208 -8.91 10.29 0.66
N LEU A 209 -9.90 10.41 -0.24
CA LEU A 209 -9.63 10.59 -1.67
C LEU A 209 -9.02 11.95 -1.98
N GLU A 210 -9.47 13.00 -1.29
CA GLU A 210 -8.91 14.36 -1.39
C GLU A 210 -7.47 14.40 -0.86
N GLU A 211 -7.20 13.81 0.32
CA GLU A 211 -5.84 13.69 0.85
C GLU A 211 -4.91 12.91 -0.09
N ALA A 212 -5.40 11.81 -0.70
CA ALA A 212 -4.66 11.05 -1.69
C ALA A 212 -4.34 11.90 -2.93
N ARG A 213 -5.31 12.67 -3.41
CA ARG A 213 -5.12 13.60 -4.54
C ARG A 213 -4.07 14.64 -4.22
N ASP A 214 -4.13 15.24 -3.03
CA ASP A 214 -3.21 16.30 -2.62
C ASP A 214 -1.77 15.77 -2.52
N ALA A 215 -1.57 14.54 -2.05
CA ALA A 215 -0.26 13.88 -2.06
C ALA A 215 0.28 13.72 -3.49
N ILE A 216 -0.54 13.26 -4.44
CA ILE A 216 -0.12 13.09 -5.84
C ILE A 216 0.13 14.43 -6.53
N GLN A 217 -0.73 15.43 -6.29
CA GLN A 217 -0.61 16.75 -6.88
C GLN A 217 0.66 17.44 -6.39
N THR A 218 0.95 17.38 -5.08
CA THR A 218 2.20 17.89 -4.50
C THR A 218 3.43 17.24 -5.15
N ALA A 219 3.39 15.93 -5.43
CA ALA A 219 4.50 15.21 -6.06
C ALA A 219 4.71 15.70 -7.50
N LEU A 220 3.64 15.82 -8.28
CA LEU A 220 3.70 16.26 -9.67
C LEU A 220 4.17 17.71 -9.80
N ASP A 221 3.68 18.61 -8.93
CA ASP A 221 4.07 20.01 -8.91
C ASP A 221 5.53 20.17 -8.48
N GLY A 222 5.97 19.43 -7.46
CA GLY A 222 7.37 19.43 -7.05
C GLY A 222 8.31 18.88 -8.13
N MET A 223 7.88 17.85 -8.87
CA MET A 223 8.64 17.36 -10.03
C MET A 223 8.64 18.34 -11.20
N ALA A 224 7.55 19.09 -11.42
CA ALA A 224 7.48 20.11 -12.48
C ALA A 224 8.38 21.32 -12.18
N ASN A 225 8.46 21.72 -10.90
CA ASN A 225 9.26 22.84 -10.43
C ASN A 225 10.73 22.47 -10.13
N GLY A 226 11.11 21.20 -10.29
CA GLY A 226 12.46 20.70 -10.02
C GLY A 226 12.83 20.59 -8.54
N THR A 227 11.88 20.76 -7.61
CA THR A 227 12.12 20.64 -6.16
C THR A 227 12.15 19.18 -5.70
N ILE A 228 11.52 18.27 -6.44
CA ILE A 228 11.52 16.84 -6.17
C ILE A 228 12.08 16.09 -7.36
N SER A 229 13.15 15.32 -7.14
CA SER A 229 13.71 14.44 -8.16
C SER A 229 12.86 13.17 -8.32
N GLY A 230 12.69 12.72 -9.57
CA GLY A 230 11.99 11.48 -9.86
C GLY A 230 12.19 11.04 -11.31
N THR A 231 12.07 9.73 -11.53
CA THR A 231 12.21 9.17 -12.88
C THR A 231 11.01 9.49 -13.75
N ARG A 232 11.18 9.45 -15.09
CA ARG A 232 10.07 9.54 -16.05
C ARG A 232 8.97 8.52 -15.75
N ARG A 233 9.36 7.28 -15.39
CA ARG A 233 8.42 6.20 -15.05
C ARG A 233 7.60 6.54 -13.80
N THR A 234 8.24 7.11 -12.77
CA THR A 234 7.52 7.54 -11.57
C THR A 234 6.51 8.64 -11.89
N ARG A 235 6.89 9.62 -12.74
CA ARG A 235 5.96 10.66 -13.22
C ARG A 235 4.75 10.06 -13.94
N GLN A 236 4.97 9.09 -14.83
CA GLN A 236 3.89 8.39 -15.54
C GLN A 236 2.94 7.68 -14.55
N ASN A 237 3.48 6.97 -13.56
CA ASN A 237 2.67 6.30 -12.55
C ASN A 237 1.84 7.28 -11.71
N LEU A 238 2.39 8.45 -11.35
CA LEU A 238 1.65 9.51 -10.66
C LEU A 238 0.50 10.07 -11.51
N LEU A 239 0.72 10.25 -12.82
CA LEU A 239 -0.35 10.72 -13.72
C LEU A 239 -1.50 9.71 -13.82
N VAL A 240 -1.17 8.41 -13.90
CA VAL A 240 -2.16 7.32 -13.89
C VAL A 240 -2.92 7.29 -12.58
N GLU A 241 -2.23 7.39 -11.43
CA GLU A 241 -2.88 7.40 -10.13
C GLU A 241 -3.77 8.64 -9.96
N ARG A 242 -3.34 9.82 -10.43
CA ARG A 242 -4.17 11.03 -10.43
C ARG A 242 -5.45 10.85 -11.25
N ALA A 243 -5.37 10.25 -12.43
CA ALA A 243 -6.54 9.93 -13.26
C ALA A 243 -7.50 8.99 -12.52
N SER A 244 -6.96 7.96 -11.86
CA SER A 244 -7.72 7.01 -11.05
C SER A 244 -8.47 7.73 -9.92
N LEU A 245 -7.78 8.59 -9.15
CA LEU A 245 -8.37 9.35 -8.04
C LEU A 245 -9.51 10.26 -8.48
N TYR A 246 -9.36 11.01 -9.57
CA TYR A 246 -10.45 11.82 -10.08
C TYR A 246 -11.64 10.97 -10.55
N GLY A 247 -11.40 9.78 -11.12
CA GLY A 247 -12.47 8.83 -11.43
C GLY A 247 -13.21 8.36 -10.17
N PHE A 248 -12.48 8.06 -9.09
CA PHE A 248 -13.07 7.71 -7.80
C PHE A 248 -13.89 8.87 -7.23
N LEU A 249 -13.38 10.10 -7.26
CA LEU A 249 -14.08 11.29 -6.78
C LEU A 249 -15.38 11.56 -7.55
N ALA A 250 -15.36 11.43 -8.88
CA ALA A 250 -16.55 11.61 -9.71
C ALA A 250 -17.64 10.57 -9.37
N ASN A 251 -17.25 9.30 -9.26
CA ASN A 251 -18.16 8.23 -8.85
C ASN A 251 -18.69 8.38 -7.44
N ASP A 252 -17.85 8.86 -6.51
CA ASP A 252 -18.25 9.08 -5.13
C ASP A 252 -19.30 10.19 -5.01
N ARG A 253 -19.11 11.30 -5.73
CA ARG A 253 -20.12 12.38 -5.83
C ARG A 253 -21.43 11.90 -6.47
N ALA A 254 -21.36 11.06 -7.49
CA ALA A 254 -22.56 10.45 -8.08
C ALA A 254 -23.31 9.56 -7.08
N ARG A 255 -22.60 8.73 -6.30
CA ARG A 255 -23.21 7.85 -5.28
C ARG A 255 -23.88 8.62 -4.14
N ARG A 256 -23.39 9.81 -3.83
CA ARG A 256 -23.99 10.70 -2.82
C ARG A 256 -25.19 11.50 -3.33
N ASN A 257 -25.57 11.33 -4.59
CA ASN A 257 -26.57 12.18 -5.26
C ASN A 257 -26.22 13.67 -5.14
N SER A 258 -24.93 14.01 -5.27
CA SER A 258 -24.48 15.41 -5.38
C SER A 258 -25.17 16.12 -6.55
N ALA A 259 -25.10 17.46 -6.56
CA ALA A 259 -25.68 18.24 -7.65
C ALA A 259 -25.10 17.79 -9.02
N PRO A 260 -25.92 17.71 -10.09
CA PRO A 260 -25.43 17.29 -11.41
C PRO A 260 -24.24 18.10 -11.93
N THR A 261 -24.18 19.39 -11.58
CA THR A 261 -23.07 20.30 -11.91
C THR A 261 -21.75 19.88 -11.23
N GLU A 262 -21.81 19.43 -9.98
CA GLU A 262 -20.64 18.93 -9.24
C GLU A 262 -20.16 17.58 -9.77
N ILE A 263 -21.08 16.67 -10.07
CA ILE A 263 -20.73 15.38 -10.68
C ILE A 263 -20.04 15.63 -12.03
N TRP A 264 -20.60 16.53 -12.83
CA TRP A 264 -20.08 16.86 -14.15
C TRP A 264 -18.70 17.54 -14.09
N SER A 265 -18.49 18.50 -13.19
CA SER A 265 -17.18 19.14 -13.03
C SER A 265 -16.10 18.14 -12.59
N SER A 266 -16.46 17.20 -11.73
CA SER A 266 -15.58 16.09 -11.32
C SER A 266 -15.20 15.19 -12.48
N TYR A 267 -16.18 14.87 -13.33
CA TYR A 267 -15.95 14.09 -14.52
C TYR A 267 -15.02 14.81 -15.51
N GLN A 268 -15.22 16.12 -15.73
CA GLN A 268 -14.34 16.91 -16.60
C GLN A 268 -12.90 16.94 -16.08
N ALA A 269 -12.70 17.03 -14.75
CA ALA A 269 -11.39 16.91 -14.13
C ALA A 269 -10.78 15.50 -14.36
N ALA A 270 -11.58 14.44 -14.18
CA ALA A 270 -11.17 13.07 -14.46
C ALA A 270 -10.77 12.87 -15.92
N ARG A 271 -11.59 13.31 -16.87
CA ARG A 271 -11.33 13.22 -18.32
C ARG A 271 -10.04 13.93 -18.70
N THR A 272 -9.79 15.12 -18.14
CA THR A 272 -8.55 15.85 -18.37
C THR A 272 -7.34 15.08 -17.84
N ALA A 273 -7.43 14.54 -16.63
CA ALA A 273 -6.37 13.75 -16.03
C ALA A 273 -6.10 12.44 -16.81
N ILE A 274 -7.15 11.77 -17.30
CA ILE A 274 -7.06 10.55 -18.12
C ILE A 274 -6.33 10.84 -19.43
N ARG A 275 -6.71 11.92 -20.14
CA ARG A 275 -6.03 12.32 -21.39
C ARG A 275 -4.55 12.64 -21.17
N GLN A 276 -4.24 13.35 -20.09
CA GLN A 276 -2.85 13.66 -19.71
C GLN A 276 -2.06 12.40 -19.35
N ALA A 277 -2.69 11.42 -18.69
CA ALA A 277 -2.04 10.14 -18.41
C ALA A 277 -1.81 9.34 -19.70
N ALA A 278 -2.84 9.21 -20.54
CA ALA A 278 -2.79 8.46 -21.80
C ALA A 278 -1.74 8.99 -22.79
N SER A 279 -1.54 10.32 -22.86
CA SER A 279 -0.48 10.90 -23.70
C SER A 279 0.92 10.71 -23.13
N ALA A 280 1.05 10.48 -21.82
CA ALA A 280 2.33 10.36 -21.15
C ALA A 280 2.83 8.92 -20.99
N THR A 281 1.95 7.91 -21.04
CA THR A 281 2.26 6.50 -20.77
C THR A 281 1.80 5.57 -21.89
N ASP A 282 2.61 4.55 -22.18
CA ASP A 282 2.28 3.49 -23.16
C ASP A 282 1.60 2.29 -22.49
N THR A 283 0.96 2.49 -21.33
CA THR A 283 0.28 1.42 -20.57
C THR A 283 -1.23 1.49 -20.79
N TYR A 284 -1.91 0.36 -20.59
CA TYR A 284 -3.37 0.29 -20.78
C TYR A 284 -4.15 0.94 -19.63
N PHE A 285 -3.52 1.27 -18.50
CA PHE A 285 -4.22 1.73 -17.29
C PHE A 285 -5.05 3.01 -17.48
N PRO A 286 -4.59 4.07 -18.16
CA PRO A 286 -5.43 5.23 -18.46
C PRO A 286 -6.67 4.88 -19.27
N LEU A 287 -6.55 3.92 -20.21
CA LEU A 287 -7.68 3.50 -21.04
C LEU A 287 -8.72 2.75 -20.20
N ASP A 288 -8.29 1.88 -19.28
CA ASP A 288 -9.21 1.24 -18.32
C ASP A 288 -9.97 2.30 -17.50
N ILE A 289 -9.27 3.32 -17.00
CA ILE A 289 -9.88 4.44 -16.26
C ILE A 289 -10.85 5.24 -17.14
N GLY A 290 -10.47 5.49 -18.40
CA GLY A 290 -11.28 6.11 -19.44
C GLY A 290 -12.58 5.35 -19.75
N LEU A 291 -12.60 4.03 -19.55
CA LEU A 291 -13.80 3.22 -19.74
C LEU A 291 -14.68 3.17 -18.49
N TRP A 292 -14.12 2.82 -17.32
CA TRP A 292 -14.96 2.57 -16.15
C TRP A 292 -15.54 3.84 -15.54
N THR A 293 -14.84 4.98 -15.62
CA THR A 293 -15.31 6.24 -15.04
C THR A 293 -16.63 6.72 -15.69
N PRO A 294 -16.69 6.97 -17.01
CA PRO A 294 -17.95 7.36 -17.65
C PRO A 294 -19.02 6.25 -17.58
N ALA A 295 -18.64 4.97 -17.66
CA ALA A 295 -19.58 3.86 -17.58
C ALA A 295 -20.30 3.80 -16.22
N ASP A 296 -19.59 4.01 -15.12
CA ASP A 296 -20.18 4.04 -13.78
C ASP A 296 -21.08 5.28 -13.60
N LEU A 297 -20.66 6.44 -14.12
CA LEU A 297 -21.48 7.66 -14.08
C LEU A 297 -22.78 7.53 -14.88
N LEU A 298 -22.76 6.87 -16.04
CA LEU A 298 -23.97 6.63 -16.84
C LEU A 298 -25.04 5.81 -16.08
N ARG A 299 -24.61 4.95 -15.14
CA ARG A 299 -25.49 4.15 -14.30
C ARG A 299 -25.97 4.90 -13.06
N LEU A 300 -25.11 5.71 -12.45
CA LEU A 300 -25.32 6.28 -11.12
C LEU A 300 -25.87 7.70 -11.14
N ALA A 301 -25.49 8.51 -12.13
CA ALA A 301 -25.71 9.95 -12.07
C ALA A 301 -26.96 10.39 -12.85
N PRO A 302 -27.78 11.29 -12.28
CA PRO A 302 -28.93 11.90 -12.97
C PRO A 302 -28.45 13.01 -13.93
N LEU A 303 -27.85 12.61 -15.06
CA LEU A 303 -27.24 13.51 -16.05
C LEU A 303 -28.22 13.90 -17.16
N ALA A 304 -28.03 15.10 -17.71
CA ALA A 304 -28.77 15.58 -18.89
C ALA A 304 -28.45 14.72 -20.13
N ALA A 305 -29.37 14.70 -21.11
CA ALA A 305 -29.20 13.91 -22.34
C ALA A 305 -27.90 14.25 -23.10
N SER A 306 -27.52 15.54 -23.15
CA SER A 306 -26.26 15.99 -23.76
C SER A 306 -25.03 15.43 -23.03
N GLN A 307 -25.02 15.46 -21.70
CA GLN A 307 -23.93 14.91 -20.88
C GLN A 307 -23.82 13.40 -21.05
N ARG A 308 -24.95 12.68 -21.11
CA ARG A 308 -24.97 11.23 -21.37
C ARG A 308 -24.39 10.89 -22.74
N ALA A 309 -24.76 11.65 -23.77
CA ALA A 309 -24.21 11.47 -25.12
C ALA A 309 -22.69 11.70 -25.15
N GLU A 310 -22.19 12.69 -24.40
CA GLU A 310 -20.76 12.97 -24.27
C GLU A 310 -20.00 11.84 -23.55
N LEU A 311 -20.55 11.29 -22.45
CA LEU A 311 -19.97 10.12 -21.78
C LEU A 311 -19.89 8.91 -22.73
N MET A 312 -20.94 8.67 -23.52
CA MET A 312 -20.95 7.58 -24.52
C MET A 312 -19.90 7.81 -25.60
N ALA A 313 -19.78 9.04 -26.12
CA ALA A 313 -18.77 9.39 -27.11
C ALA A 313 -17.33 9.17 -26.57
N ASP A 314 -17.08 9.50 -25.30
CA ASP A 314 -15.78 9.25 -24.67
C ASP A 314 -15.51 7.75 -24.47
N ILE A 315 -16.53 6.93 -24.16
CA ILE A 315 -16.39 5.46 -24.11
C ILE A 315 -16.03 4.91 -25.49
N TYR A 316 -16.77 5.27 -26.53
CA TYR A 316 -16.49 4.81 -27.90
C TYR A 316 -15.09 5.24 -28.36
N SER A 317 -14.72 6.50 -28.14
CA SER A 317 -13.39 6.99 -28.47
C SER A 317 -12.28 6.22 -27.73
N THR A 318 -12.53 5.80 -26.48
CA THR A 318 -11.55 5.00 -25.73
C THR A 318 -11.46 3.57 -26.27
N LEU A 319 -12.58 2.97 -26.67
CA LEU A 319 -12.61 1.64 -27.29
C LEU A 319 -11.89 1.63 -28.64
N ASP A 320 -12.07 2.67 -29.47
CA ASP A 320 -11.37 2.82 -30.75
C ASP A 320 -9.85 2.83 -30.57
N LEU A 321 -9.36 3.48 -29.51
CA LEU A 321 -7.93 3.48 -29.17
C LEU A 321 -7.44 2.10 -28.73
N VAL A 322 -8.26 1.35 -27.98
CA VAL A 322 -7.93 -0.02 -27.56
C VAL A 322 -7.85 -0.95 -28.78
N ASP A 323 -8.79 -0.86 -29.71
CA ASP A 323 -8.80 -1.68 -30.92
C ASP A 323 -7.59 -1.41 -31.81
N GLN A 324 -7.15 -0.15 -31.91
CA GLN A 324 -5.90 0.21 -32.58
C GLN A 324 -4.68 -0.39 -31.88
N VAL A 325 -4.61 -0.34 -30.55
CA VAL A 325 -3.50 -0.92 -29.77
C VAL A 325 -3.47 -2.45 -29.91
N ILE A 326 -4.63 -3.12 -29.87
CA ILE A 326 -4.73 -4.57 -30.08
C ILE A 326 -4.31 -4.93 -31.51
N CYS A 327 -4.71 -4.15 -32.53
CA CYS A 327 -4.31 -4.38 -33.91
C CYS A 327 -2.80 -4.13 -34.14
N LEU A 328 -2.19 -3.16 -33.45
CA LEU A 328 -0.75 -2.92 -33.51
C LEU A 328 0.05 -4.02 -32.82
N LEU A 329 -0.44 -4.55 -31.70
CA LEU A 329 0.18 -5.67 -30.98
C LEU A 329 -0.03 -7.02 -31.68
N ALA A 330 -1.04 -7.16 -32.55
CA ALA A 330 -1.24 -8.34 -33.39
C ALA A 330 -0.18 -8.50 -34.51
N ARG A 331 0.64 -7.47 -34.78
CA ARG A 331 1.79 -7.54 -35.70
C ARG A 331 3.08 -8.03 -35.04
N SER A 332 3.17 -8.08 -33.71
CA SER A 332 4.26 -8.75 -33.00
C SER A 332 3.83 -10.17 -32.62
N ARG A 333 4.41 -11.17 -33.29
CA ARG A 333 4.28 -12.60 -32.95
C ARG A 333 4.72 -12.81 -31.49
N ASN A 334 3.81 -12.71 -30.50
CA ASN A 334 3.85 -13.36 -29.18
C ASN A 334 2.76 -12.92 -28.16
N LEU A 335 1.59 -12.40 -28.57
CA LEU A 335 0.54 -12.04 -27.60
C LEU A 335 -0.83 -12.67 -27.88
N ILE A 336 -0.87 -14.01 -27.80
CA ILE A 336 -2.09 -14.78 -27.49
C ILE A 336 -2.55 -14.51 -26.02
N HIS A 337 -1.74 -13.79 -25.22
CA HIS A 337 -2.05 -13.45 -23.82
C HIS A 337 -3.22 -12.48 -23.59
N ALA A 338 -3.52 -11.57 -24.53
CA ALA A 338 -4.64 -10.64 -24.36
C ALA A 338 -6.01 -11.35 -24.45
N ARG A 339 -6.10 -12.45 -25.21
CA ARG A 339 -7.31 -13.28 -25.31
C ARG A 339 -7.40 -14.34 -24.21
N LEU A 340 -6.25 -14.77 -23.63
CA LEU A 340 -6.19 -15.76 -22.54
C LEU A 340 -6.38 -15.19 -21.12
N LEU A 341 -6.15 -13.88 -20.92
CA LEU A 341 -6.40 -13.22 -19.62
C LEU A 341 -7.88 -13.13 -19.25
N LEU A 342 -8.80 -13.35 -20.21
CA LEU A 342 -10.22 -13.55 -19.95
C LEU A 342 -10.58 -14.95 -19.43
N HIS A 343 -9.63 -15.91 -19.41
CA HIS A 343 -9.95 -17.26 -18.97
C HIS A 343 -9.13 -17.86 -17.83
N ASN A 344 -7.88 -17.49 -17.58
CA ASN A 344 -7.14 -18.13 -16.47
C ASN A 344 -6.11 -17.21 -15.79
N ASN A 345 -6.54 -16.50 -14.75
CA ASN A 345 -5.72 -16.25 -13.55
C ASN A 345 -6.61 -15.89 -12.35
N SER A 346 -6.32 -16.45 -11.18
CA SER A 346 -7.20 -16.50 -10.00
C SER A 346 -7.31 -15.20 -9.20
N MET A 347 -6.42 -14.22 -9.41
CA MET A 347 -6.45 -12.92 -8.70
C MET A 347 -7.24 -11.83 -9.44
N THR A 348 -7.36 -11.93 -10.76
CA THR A 348 -8.22 -11.03 -11.58
C THR A 348 -9.63 -11.58 -11.75
N LYS A 349 -9.90 -12.84 -11.39
CA LYS A 349 -11.22 -13.47 -11.57
C LYS A 349 -12.32 -12.88 -10.68
N SER A 350 -12.06 -12.44 -9.44
CA SER A 350 -13.10 -11.81 -8.60
C SER A 350 -13.40 -10.38 -9.05
N TYR A 351 -12.36 -9.58 -9.28
CA TYR A 351 -12.45 -8.19 -9.73
C TYR A 351 -13.03 -8.08 -11.15
N LEU A 352 -12.52 -8.86 -12.12
CA LEU A 352 -13.05 -8.88 -13.48
C LEU A 352 -14.37 -9.65 -13.60
N ARG A 353 -14.72 -10.67 -12.79
CA ARG A 353 -16.08 -11.28 -12.88
C ARG A 353 -17.16 -10.37 -12.29
N ALA A 354 -16.87 -9.64 -11.21
CA ALA A 354 -17.79 -8.64 -10.69
C ALA A 354 -17.97 -7.46 -11.67
N ARG A 355 -16.87 -7.01 -12.30
CA ARG A 355 -16.84 -5.85 -13.20
C ARG A 355 -17.26 -6.19 -14.65
N MET A 356 -16.94 -7.38 -15.17
CA MET A 356 -17.46 -7.87 -16.46
C MET A 356 -18.95 -8.19 -16.40
N ARG A 357 -19.50 -8.67 -15.28
CA ARG A 357 -20.97 -8.77 -15.12
C ARG A 357 -21.63 -7.39 -15.24
N SER A 358 -20.97 -6.33 -14.78
CA SER A 358 -21.47 -4.95 -14.92
C SER A 358 -21.33 -4.39 -16.35
N LEU A 359 -20.29 -4.80 -17.09
CA LEU A 359 -20.04 -4.35 -18.48
C LEU A 359 -20.83 -5.17 -19.51
N SER A 360 -21.06 -6.47 -19.28
CA SER A 360 -21.93 -7.31 -20.13
C SER A 360 -23.39 -6.90 -20.03
N VAL A 361 -23.84 -6.44 -18.85
CA VAL A 361 -25.16 -5.83 -18.68
C VAL A 361 -25.26 -4.48 -19.40
N LEU A 362 -24.17 -3.70 -19.45
CA LEU A 362 -24.12 -2.47 -20.25
C LEU A 362 -24.17 -2.74 -21.76
N ALA A 363 -23.43 -3.73 -22.27
CA ALA A 363 -23.49 -4.10 -23.69
C ALA A 363 -24.91 -4.53 -24.11
N LEU A 364 -25.60 -5.31 -23.26
CA LEU A 364 -26.99 -5.71 -23.48
C LEU A 364 -27.99 -4.55 -23.34
N GLN A 365 -27.70 -3.52 -22.55
CA GLN A 365 -28.53 -2.32 -22.43
C GLN A 365 -28.28 -1.31 -23.56
N LEU A 366 -27.04 -1.24 -24.07
CA LEU A 366 -26.64 -0.37 -25.18
C LEU A 366 -27.19 -0.85 -26.53
N ASP A 367 -27.43 -2.16 -26.71
CA ASP A 367 -28.09 -2.71 -27.90
C ASP A 367 -29.64 -2.56 -27.86
N SER A 368 -30.20 -2.04 -26.77
CA SER A 368 -31.65 -1.92 -26.54
C SER A 368 -32.20 -0.49 -26.54
N ILE A 369 -31.35 0.50 -26.85
CA ILE A 369 -31.67 1.92 -27.03
C ILE A 369 -31.23 2.31 -28.44
#